data_AF-A0A2D5WMD3-F1
#
_entry.id   AF-A0A2D5WMD3-F1
#
_cell.length_a   1.000
_cell.length_b   1.000
_cell.length_c   1.000
_cell.angle_alpha   90.00
_cell.angle_beta   90.00
_cell.angle_gamma   90.00
#
_symmetry.space_group_name_H-M   'P 1'
#
loop_
_entity.id
_entity.type
_entity.pdbx_description
1 polymer ?
#
loop_
_entity_poly.entity_id
_entity_poly.type
_entity_poly.pdbx_seq_one_letter_code
_entity_poly.pdbx_strand_id
1 'polypeptide(L)' 'MDKVKEHKPKSIIALTVISSPEGISRLEKEHNDITLVTAKIDEKLDENWYIVPGLGDMGDRLFGTT' A
#
# COMPACT_ATOMS: atom_id res chain seq x y z
N MET A 1 10.22 -2.96 2.69
CA MET A 1 9.93 -4.36 3.10
C MET A 1 11.18 -5.10 3.55
N ASP A 2 12.37 -4.61 3.17
CA ASP A 2 13.65 -5.27 3.41
C ASP A 2 13.94 -5.51 4.90
N LYS A 3 13.62 -4.54 5.76
CA LYS A 3 13.76 -4.69 7.22
C LYS A 3 12.96 -5.86 7.79
N VAL A 4 11.79 -6.17 7.23
CA VAL A 4 11.02 -7.35 7.63
C VAL A 4 11.68 -8.62 7.10
N LYS A 5 12.18 -8.60 5.85
CA LYS A 5 12.86 -9.72 5.21
C LYS A 5 14.18 -10.12 5.88
N GLU A 6 14.88 -9.19 6.53
CA GLU A 6 16.08 -9.46 7.34
C GLU A 6 15.84 -10.55 8.41
N HIS A 7 14.60 -10.65 8.91
CA HIS A 7 14.20 -11.63 9.92
C HIS A 7 13.84 -13.00 9.33
N LYS A 8 13.97 -13.19 8.01
CA LYS A 8 13.70 -14.44 7.28
C LYS A 8 12.34 -15.07 7.62
N PRO A 9 11.23 -14.31 7.55
CA PRO A 9 9.90 -14.86 7.78
C PRO A 9 9.57 -15.91 6.73
N LYS A 10 8.75 -16.90 7.09
CA LYS A 10 8.26 -17.91 6.13
C LYS A 10 7.34 -17.31 5.08
N SER A 11 6.60 -16.25 5.43
CA SER A 11 5.64 -15.58 4.55
C SER A 11 5.44 -14.13 4.99
N ILE A 12 5.23 -13.23 4.03
CA ILE A 12 4.92 -11.82 4.27
C ILE A 12 3.59 -11.50 3.57
N ILE A 13 2.66 -10.92 4.33
CA ILE A 13 1.37 -10.45 3.82
C ILE A 13 1.28 -8.95 4.10
N ALA A 14 1.07 -8.16 3.05
CA ALA A 14 0.72 -6.75 3.15
C ALA A 14 -0.80 -6.63 3.10
N LEU A 15 -1.41 -6.07 4.16
CA LEU A 15 -2.84 -5.84 4.23
C LEU A 15 -3.12 -4.33 4.15
N THR A 16 -3.91 -3.91 3.17
CA THR A 16 -4.25 -2.49 2.93
C THR A 16 -5.76 -2.29 2.76
N VAL A 17 -6.24 -1.07 3.00
CA VAL A 17 -7.65 -0.73 2.76
C VAL A 17 -7.86 -0.33 1.31
N ILE A 18 -7.00 0.54 0.78
CA ILE A 18 -7.02 0.96 -0.63
C ILE A 18 -5.61 0.85 -1.20
N SER A 19 -5.51 0.49 -2.48
CA SER A 19 -4.25 0.50 -3.23
C SER A 19 -4.48 1.07 -4.63
N SER A 20 -3.43 1.62 -5.24
CA SER A 20 -3.46 2.07 -6.63
C SER A 20 -2.75 1.08 -7.55
N PRO A 21 -3.05 1.05 -8.87
CA PRO A 21 -2.41 0.14 -9.81
C PRO A 21 -0.90 0.36 -9.91
N GLU A 22 -0.44 1.60 -9.78
CA GLU A 22 0.99 1.95 -9.80
C GLU A 22 1.71 1.42 -8.56
N GLY A 23 1.08 1.53 -7.38
CA GLY A 23 1.62 0.98 -6.14
C GLY A 23 1.70 -0.55 -6.16
N ILE A 24 0.67 -1.21 -6.71
CA ILE A 24 0.65 -2.67 -6.90
C ILE A 24 1.76 -3.10 -7.87
N SER A 25 1.83 -2.47 -9.05
CA SER A 25 2.83 -2.79 -10.07
C SER A 25 4.26 -2.62 -9.54
N ARG A 26 4.48 -1.59 -8.73
CA ARG A 26 5.78 -1.36 -8.08
C ARG A 26 6.09 -2.45 -7.05
N LEU A 27 5.12 -2.81 -6.21
CA LEU A 27 5.27 -3.86 -5.22
C LEU A 27 5.58 -5.21 -5.89
N GLU A 28 4.87 -5.56 -6.97
CA GLU A 28 5.14 -6.79 -7.72
C GLU A 28 6.53 -6.79 -8.36
N LYS A 29 6.97 -5.66 -8.90
CA LYS A 29 8.31 -5.54 -9.53
C LYS A 29 9.44 -5.66 -8.51
N GLU A 30 9.30 -5.02 -7.35
CA GLU A 30 10.37 -4.95 -6.34
C GLU A 30 10.30 -6.12 -5.33
N HIS A 31 9.10 -6.65 -5.07
CA HIS A 31 8.81 -7.59 -3.99
C HIS A 31 7.72 -8.62 -4.38
N ASN A 32 7.95 -9.38 -5.46
CA ASN A 32 7.04 -10.45 -5.93
C ASN A 32 6.78 -11.59 -4.92
N ASP A 33 7.54 -11.65 -3.83
CA ASP A 33 7.44 -12.61 -2.74
C ASP A 33 6.41 -12.24 -1.66
N ILE A 34 5.77 -11.07 -1.78
CA ILE A 34 4.78 -10.57 -0.83
C ILE A 34 3.38 -10.82 -1.37
N THR A 35 2.51 -11.37 -0.52
CA THR A 35 1.08 -11.42 -0.82
C THR A 35 0.44 -10.10 -0.44
N LEU A 36 -0.09 -9.36 -1.42
CA LEU A 36 -0.90 -8.17 -1.17
C LEU A 36 -2.38 -8.55 -1.05
N VAL A 37 -3.01 -8.14 0.04
CA VAL A 37 -4.45 -8.21 0.24
C VAL A 37 -4.94 -6.77 0.42
N THR A 38 -5.82 -6.31 -0.47
CA THR A 38 -6.38 -4.97 -0.42
C THR A 38 -7.91 -5.04 -0.50
N ALA A 39 -8.61 -4.19 0.26
CA ALA A 39 -10.08 -4.17 0.22
C ALA A 39 -10.61 -3.50 -1.06
N LYS A 40 -9.89 -2.53 -1.62
CA LYS A 40 -10.26 -1.83 -2.85
C LYS A 40 -9.02 -1.42 -3.66
N ILE A 41 -9.14 -1.52 -4.98
CA ILE A 41 -8.17 -0.93 -5.91
C ILE A 41 -8.85 0.28 -6.53
N ASP A 42 -8.24 1.45 -6.37
CA ASP A 42 -8.70 2.72 -6.95
C ASP A 42 -7.94 3.03 -8.24
N GLU A 43 -8.25 4.14 -8.92
CA GLU A 43 -7.90 4.33 -10.33
C GLU A 43 -6.42 4.60 -10.56
N LYS A 44 -5.84 5.51 -9.77
CA LYS A 44 -4.49 6.03 -10.01
C LYS A 44 -3.94 6.77 -8.80
N LEU A 45 -2.67 7.16 -8.92
CA LEU A 45 -2.08 8.22 -8.12
C LEU A 45 -2.21 9.57 -8.82
N ASP A 46 -2.40 10.65 -8.05
CA ASP A 46 -2.26 12.02 -8.55
C ASP A 46 -0.80 12.52 -8.46
N GLU A 47 -0.58 13.78 -8.83
CA GLU A 47 0.72 14.45 -8.82
C GLU A 47 1.34 14.61 -7.41
N ASN A 48 0.50 14.53 -6.37
CA ASN A 48 0.89 14.59 -4.96
C ASN A 48 0.99 13.20 -4.32
N TRP A 49 0.91 12.12 -5.13
CA TRP A 49 0.96 10.74 -4.69
C TRP A 49 -0.22 10.29 -3.82
N TYR A 50 -1.35 10.98 -3.89
CA TYR A 50 -2.59 10.49 -3.31
C TYR A 50 -3.27 9.51 -4.24
N ILE A 51 -3.88 8.48 -3.66
CA ILE A 51 -4.76 7.58 -4.40
C ILE A 51 -6.05 8.33 -4.74
N VAL A 52 -6.49 8.23 -5.99
CA VAL A 52 -7.72 8.87 -6.49
C VAL A 52 -8.70 7.80 -6.98
N PRO A 53 -9.99 7.82 -6.56
CA PRO A 53 -10.61 8.80 -5.65
C PRO A 53 -10.13 8.75 -4.19
N GLY A 54 -9.69 7.59 -3.71
CA GLY A 54 -9.02 7.40 -2.42
C GLY A 54 -9.83 7.82 -1.19
N LEU A 55 -9.09 8.10 -0.11
CA LEU A 55 -9.65 8.47 1.20
C LEU A 55 -9.00 9.74 1.78
N GLY A 56 -8.18 10.45 0.99
CA GLY A 56 -7.37 11.57 1.48
C GLY A 56 -6.30 11.11 2.47
N ASP A 57 -5.90 11.99 3.39
CA ASP A 57 -4.96 11.64 4.46
C ASP A 57 -5.63 10.75 5.51
N MET A 58 -5.32 9.45 5.47
CA MET A 58 -5.87 8.48 6.41
C MET A 58 -5.27 8.62 7.81
N GLY A 59 -4.03 9.11 7.93
CA GLY A 59 -3.39 9.32 9.23
C GLY A 59 -4.15 10.38 10.02
N ASP A 60 -4.35 11.54 9.39
CA ASP A 60 -5.10 12.64 10.00
C ASP A 60 -6.54 12.25 10.32
N ARG A 61 -7.19 11.53 9.42
CA ARG A 61 -8.57 11.04 9.63
C ARG A 61 -8.68 10.05 10.79
N LEU A 62 -7.69 9.19 10.97
CA LEU A 62 -7.71 8.15 12.01
C LEU A 62 -7.43 8.75 13.39
N PHE A 63 -6.50 9.72 13.48
CA PHE A 63 -6.06 10.29 14.75
C PHE A 63 -6.70 11.64 15.08
N GLY A 64 -7.48 12.21 14.15
CA GLY A 64 -8.18 13.49 14.33
C GLY A 64 -7.24 14.69 14.36
N THR A 65 -6.13 14.64 13.62
CA THR A 65 -5.11 15.69 13.56
C THR A 65 -5.26 16.56 12.31
N THR A 66 -4.65 17.76 12.33
CA THR A 66 -4.48 18.65 11.16
C THR A 66 -3.12 19.33 11.20
#